data_AF-A0A1G1FBI2-F1
#
_entry.id   AF-A0A1G1FBI2-F1
#
_cell.length_a   1.000
_cell.length_b   1.000
_cell.length_c   1.000
_cell.angle_alpha   90.00
_cell.angle_beta   90.00
_cell.angle_gamma   90.00
#
_symmetry.space_group_name_H-M   'P 1'
#
loop_
_entity.id
_entity.type
_entity.pdbx_description
1 polymer ?
#
loop_
_entity_poly.entity_id
_entity_poly.type
_entity_poly.pdbx_seq_one_letter_code
_entity_poly.pdbx_strand_id
1 'polypeptide(L)'
;MLAVLLVLALSVLPAPAWGESPGPLPNPDDTTSAIMLFPDDALFPPALADPHRTGRLRIGYTRQEMAGAVSWRPAGPWRLYAEFARGYNLRNENLQKPGRIQSGLEFFSPASLWRGRMGWYAAMDLQSWEERDWRLDSAFQAGLLFRTTSRDWRFGIEHVNGRPPMGEFFRDTERWTSFGLWIDL
;
A
#
# COMPACT_ATOMS: atom_id res chain seq x y z
N MET A 1 16.73 -10.19 18.61
CA MET A 1 16.57 -8.79 19.04
C MET A 1 15.24 -8.32 18.46
N LEU A 2 14.26 -7.93 19.31
CA LEU A 2 12.91 -7.58 18.87
C LEU A 2 12.89 -6.09 18.49
N ALA A 3 12.81 -5.76 17.19
CA ALA A 3 12.68 -4.37 16.75
C ALA A 3 11.20 -4.08 16.45
N VAL A 4 10.58 -3.24 17.29
CA VAL A 4 9.23 -2.70 17.09
C VAL A 4 9.38 -1.20 16.89
N LEU A 5 8.99 -0.70 15.72
CA LEU A 5 9.01 0.72 15.41
C LEU A 5 7.57 1.25 15.43
N LEU A 6 7.31 2.21 16.32
CA LEU A 6 6.05 2.95 16.41
C LEU A 6 6.27 4.32 15.78
N VAL A 7 5.52 4.65 14.73
CA VAL A 7 5.58 5.95 14.05
C VAL A 7 4.22 6.64 14.12
N LEU A 8 4.22 7.89 14.55
CA LEU A 8 3.06 8.76 14.62
C LEU A 8 3.26 9.89 13.63
N ALA A 9 2.38 10.00 12.62
CA ALA A 9 2.56 10.93 11.51
C ALA A 9 1.31 11.78 11.28
N LEU A 10 1.54 13.09 11.12
CA LEU A 10 0.52 14.04 10.73
C LEU A 10 0.60 14.23 9.21
N SER A 11 -0.36 13.70 8.46
CA SER A 11 -0.35 13.83 6.99
C SER A 11 -1.54 14.67 6.52
N VAL A 12 -1.24 15.79 5.87
CA VAL A 12 -2.22 16.51 5.05
C VAL A 12 -2.10 15.88 3.67
N LEU A 13 -3.02 15.01 3.30
CA LEU A 13 -3.10 14.47 1.94
C LEU A 13 -4.01 15.40 1.10
N PRO A 14 -3.49 16.35 0.31
CA PRO A 14 -4.16 16.67 -0.94
C PRO A 14 -4.19 15.38 -1.79
N ALA A 15 -5.12 15.26 -2.74
CA ALA A 15 -5.05 14.18 -3.73
C ALA A 15 -3.58 14.09 -4.24
N PRO A 16 -2.92 12.93 -4.12
CA PRO A 16 -1.47 12.88 -4.18
C PRO A 16 -0.97 13.45 -5.51
N ALA A 17 -0.07 14.43 -5.41
CA ALA A 17 0.81 14.80 -6.49
C ALA A 17 1.82 13.65 -6.65
N TRP A 18 1.74 12.99 -7.79
CA TRP A 18 2.55 11.86 -8.20
C TRP A 18 4.03 12.27 -8.28
N GLY A 19 4.94 11.56 -7.61
CA GLY A 19 6.38 11.70 -7.90
C GLY A 19 7.40 11.57 -6.76
N GLU A 20 7.19 10.77 -5.71
CA GLU A 20 8.29 10.46 -4.77
C GLU A 20 8.81 9.03 -4.94
N SER A 21 10.14 8.94 -5.10
CA SER A 21 10.95 7.74 -5.34
C SER A 21 10.89 6.77 -4.15
N PRO A 22 10.90 5.44 -4.37
CA PRO A 22 11.18 4.50 -3.29
C PRO A 22 12.57 4.80 -2.71
N GLY A 23 12.69 4.73 -1.39
CA GLY A 23 13.99 4.61 -0.74
C GLY A 23 14.54 3.18 -0.91
N PRO A 24 15.86 2.99 -0.80
CA PRO A 24 16.47 1.67 -1.00
C PRO A 24 15.92 0.64 0.00
N LEU A 25 15.70 -0.59 -0.47
CA LEU A 25 15.34 -1.71 0.39
C LEU A 25 16.44 -1.90 1.46
N PRO A 26 16.09 -1.95 2.75
CA PRO A 26 17.08 -2.12 3.80
C PRO A 26 17.78 -3.46 3.67
N ASN A 27 19.10 -3.46 3.78
CA ASN A 27 19.92 -4.66 3.84
C ASN A 27 19.44 -5.52 5.03
N PRO A 28 19.18 -6.83 4.86
CA PRO A 28 18.71 -7.70 5.95
C PRO A 28 19.61 -7.74 7.19
N ASP A 29 20.87 -7.30 7.06
CA ASP A 29 21.84 -7.21 8.16
C ASP A 29 21.95 -5.80 8.78
N ASP A 30 21.24 -4.80 8.25
CA ASP A 30 21.34 -3.41 8.68
C ASP A 30 20.21 -3.01 9.63
N THR A 31 20.56 -2.45 10.78
CA THR A 31 19.58 -1.93 11.75
C THR A 31 19.19 -0.50 11.36
N THR A 32 18.55 -0.36 10.21
CA THR A 32 18.14 0.95 9.68
C THR A 32 16.78 1.34 10.26
N SER A 33 16.73 2.38 11.09
CA SER A 33 15.50 3.01 11.56
C SER A 33 14.97 3.98 10.49
N ALA A 34 14.12 3.48 9.59
CA ALA A 34 13.40 4.30 8.61
C ALA A 34 12.05 4.77 9.18
N ILE A 35 11.80 6.08 9.17
CA ILE A 35 10.46 6.64 9.38
C ILE A 35 9.70 6.42 8.06
N MET A 36 9.01 5.29 7.98
CA MET A 36 8.26 4.89 6.78
C MET A 36 6.81 5.37 6.92
N LEU A 37 6.51 6.48 6.25
CA LEU A 37 5.16 6.98 6.07
C LEU A 37 4.64 6.31 4.79
N PHE A 38 3.64 5.45 4.91
CA PHE A 38 3.02 4.68 3.82
C PHE A 38 3.85 3.46 3.33
N PRO A 39 3.20 2.35 2.92
CA PRO A 39 3.86 1.34 2.10
C PRO A 39 4.39 1.98 0.82
N ASP A 40 5.56 1.52 0.38
CA ASP A 40 6.41 2.08 -0.69
C ASP A 40 5.90 1.79 -2.11
N ASP A 41 4.64 1.36 -2.25
CA ASP A 41 3.97 1.19 -3.53
C ASP A 41 2.44 1.32 -3.39
N ALA A 42 1.81 1.82 -4.45
CA ALA A 42 0.37 1.68 -4.60
C ALA A 42 0.04 0.24 -5.02
N LEU A 43 -0.43 -0.60 -4.08
CA LEU A 43 -1.16 -1.85 -4.38
C LEU A 43 -2.53 -1.62 -5.04
N PHE A 44 -2.91 -0.35 -5.19
CA PHE A 44 -4.10 0.09 -5.86
C PHE A 44 -3.68 0.98 -7.05
N PRO A 45 -3.33 0.38 -8.20
CA PRO A 45 -3.04 1.17 -9.39
C PRO A 45 -4.30 1.96 -9.82
N PRO A 46 -4.15 3.18 -10.34
CA PRO A 46 -5.28 3.97 -10.82
C PRO A 46 -6.01 3.22 -11.94
N ALA A 47 -7.17 2.67 -11.61
CA ALA A 47 -8.05 2.11 -12.63
C ALA A 47 -8.45 3.23 -13.59
N LEU A 48 -8.26 3.00 -14.88
CA LEU A 48 -8.73 3.85 -15.99
C LEU A 48 -10.27 3.75 -16.09
N ALA A 49 -10.99 4.22 -15.09
CA ALA A 49 -12.44 4.32 -15.14
C ALA A 49 -12.82 5.71 -15.67
N ASP A 50 -13.20 5.79 -16.95
CA ASP A 50 -13.86 6.98 -17.50
C ASP A 50 -15.23 7.16 -16.83
N PRO A 51 -15.46 8.26 -16.07
CA PRO A 51 -16.72 8.52 -15.38
C PRO A 51 -17.92 8.60 -16.34
N HIS A 52 -17.70 9.09 -17.57
CA HIS A 52 -18.77 9.32 -18.54
C HIS A 52 -19.31 8.01 -19.14
N ARG A 53 -18.52 6.94 -19.10
CA ARG A 53 -18.89 5.64 -19.67
C ARG A 53 -19.53 4.70 -18.67
N THR A 54 -19.36 4.96 -17.37
CA THR A 54 -19.75 4.04 -16.28
C THR A 54 -20.99 4.48 -15.50
N GLY A 55 -21.50 5.69 -15.73
CA GLY A 55 -22.70 6.21 -15.06
C GLY A 55 -22.50 6.52 -13.57
N ARG A 56 -21.24 6.65 -13.12
CA ARG A 56 -20.89 6.85 -11.71
C ARG A 56 -20.98 8.32 -11.32
N LEU A 57 -21.47 8.57 -10.10
CA LEU A 57 -21.55 9.92 -9.54
C LEU A 57 -20.18 10.34 -9.04
N ARG A 58 -19.63 11.41 -9.64
CA ARG A 58 -18.38 12.03 -9.21
C ARG A 58 -18.65 12.85 -7.94
N ILE A 59 -18.16 12.38 -6.81
CA ILE A 59 -18.28 13.10 -5.53
C ILE A 59 -16.96 13.80 -5.24
N GLY A 60 -17.00 15.08 -4.88
CA GLY A 60 -15.81 15.80 -4.44
C GLY A 60 -15.25 15.17 -3.17
N TYR A 61 -14.20 14.36 -3.30
CA TYR A 61 -13.54 13.70 -2.18
C TYR A 61 -12.29 14.49 -1.77
N THR A 62 -12.33 15.10 -0.60
CA THR A 62 -11.15 15.69 0.05
C THR A 62 -11.23 15.34 1.52
N ARG A 63 -10.11 14.85 2.08
CA ARG A 63 -10.03 14.38 3.46
C ARG A 63 -8.62 14.60 4.00
N GLN A 64 -8.49 15.06 5.24
CA GLN A 64 -7.22 15.13 5.97
C GLN A 64 -7.25 14.15 7.14
N GLU A 65 -6.15 13.44 7.41
CA GLU A 65 -6.09 12.34 8.37
C GLU A 65 -4.86 12.40 9.27
N MET A 66 -5.04 12.00 10.54
CA MET A 66 -3.92 11.61 11.39
C MET A 66 -3.79 10.09 11.34
N ALA A 67 -2.57 9.58 11.15
CA ALA A 67 -2.31 8.15 11.06
C ALA A 67 -1.20 7.72 12.02
N GLY A 68 -1.38 6.56 12.65
CA GLY A 68 -0.38 5.88 13.44
C GLY A 68 -0.17 4.49 12.89
N ALA A 69 1.10 4.12 12.68
CA ALA A 69 1.46 2.83 12.09
C ALA A 69 2.53 2.11 12.93
N VAL A 70 2.47 0.79 12.86
CA VAL A 70 3.46 -0.12 13.44
C VAL A 70 3.91 -1.08 12.36
N SER A 71 5.21 -1.31 12.28
CA SER A 71 5.83 -2.30 11.40
C SER A 71 6.71 -3.24 12.22
N TRP A 72 6.64 -4.53 11.93
CA TRP A 72 7.36 -5.58 12.64
C TRP A 72 7.95 -6.60 11.68
N ARG A 73 9.24 -6.94 11.87
CA ARG A 73 9.94 -8.00 11.14
C ARG A 73 10.30 -9.14 12.09
N PRO A 74 9.40 -10.11 12.32
CA PRO A 74 9.63 -11.19 13.29
C PRO A 74 10.77 -12.13 12.88
N ALA A 75 10.93 -12.33 11.57
CA ALA A 75 11.93 -13.20 10.97
C ALA A 75 12.30 -12.64 9.61
N GLY A 76 13.56 -12.83 9.19
CA GLY A 76 14.18 -12.17 8.04
C GLY A 76 13.27 -11.89 6.83
N PRO A 77 12.60 -12.89 6.24
CA PRO A 77 11.84 -12.66 5.01
C PRO A 77 10.46 -12.04 5.24
N TRP A 78 9.99 -11.92 6.48
CA TRP A 78 8.62 -11.50 6.80
C TRP A 78 8.58 -10.08 7.35
N ARG A 79 7.61 -9.30 6.88
CA ARG A 79 7.21 -8.02 7.48
C ARG A 79 5.71 -8.00 7.68
N LEU A 80 5.29 -7.58 8.85
CA LEU A 80 3.89 -7.27 9.17
C LEU A 80 3.79 -5.79 9.42
N TYR A 81 2.68 -5.19 9.01
CA TYR A 81 2.38 -3.82 9.38
C TYR A 81 0.89 -3.65 9.68
N ALA A 82 0.59 -2.65 10.50
CA ALA A 82 -0.75 -2.20 10.77
C ALA A 82 -0.75 -0.68 10.88
N GLU A 83 -1.79 -0.05 10.36
CA GLU A 83 -2.01 1.38 10.42
C GLU A 83 -3.45 1.64 10.87
N PHE A 84 -3.60 2.61 11.77
CA PHE A 84 -4.87 3.19 12.12
C PHE A 84 -4.86 4.66 11.76
N ALA A 85 -5.91 5.13 11.11
CA ALA A 85 -6.04 6.53 10.75
C ALA A 85 -7.43 7.08 11.09
N ARG A 86 -7.44 8.36 11.46
CA ARG A 86 -8.64 9.13 11.78
C ARG A 86 -8.66 10.43 10.99
N GLY A 87 -9.70 10.60 10.17
CA GLY A 87 -10.00 11.85 9.49
C GLY A 87 -10.38 12.96 10.47
N TYR A 88 -9.87 14.17 10.27
CA TYR A 88 -10.20 15.37 11.07
C TYR A 88 -10.73 16.54 10.24
N ASN A 89 -10.61 16.49 8.91
CA ASN A 89 -11.23 17.43 8.00
C ASN A 89 -11.84 16.64 6.83
N LEU A 90 -13.17 16.63 6.74
CA LEU A 90 -13.94 15.86 5.78
C LEU A 90 -14.74 16.83 4.92
N ARG A 91 -14.54 16.80 3.59
CA ARG A 91 -15.29 17.67 2.67
C ARG A 91 -16.78 17.38 2.63
N ASN A 92 -17.18 16.13 2.86
CA ASN A 92 -18.59 15.73 2.85
C ASN A 92 -18.89 14.81 4.02
N GLU A 93 -19.19 15.40 5.18
CA GLU A 93 -19.47 14.68 6.44
C GLU A 93 -20.70 13.76 6.38
N ASN A 94 -21.61 13.96 5.42
CA ASN A 94 -22.76 13.07 5.23
C ASN A 94 -22.36 11.73 4.57
N LEU A 95 -21.26 11.70 3.82
CA LEU A 95 -20.82 10.54 3.05
C LEU A 95 -19.47 9.99 3.51
N GLN A 96 -18.60 10.84 4.04
CA GLN A 96 -17.28 10.49 4.56
C GLN A 96 -17.37 10.28 6.07
N LYS A 97 -16.71 9.24 6.56
CA LYS A 97 -16.57 8.95 7.99
C LYS A 97 -15.09 8.82 8.35
N PRO A 98 -14.69 9.20 9.57
CA PRO A 98 -13.29 9.44 9.88
C PRO A 98 -12.45 8.17 10.09
N GLY A 99 -13.02 7.01 10.41
CA GLY A 99 -12.24 5.81 10.72
C GLY A 99 -11.62 5.12 9.50
N ARG A 100 -10.36 4.71 9.64
CA ARG A 100 -9.67 3.78 8.73
C ARG A 100 -8.73 2.87 9.50
N ILE A 101 -8.71 1.60 9.12
CA ILE A 101 -7.71 0.63 9.55
C ILE A 101 -7.11 -0.05 8.33
N GLN A 102 -5.82 -0.33 8.39
CA GLN A 102 -5.09 -1.05 7.37
C GLN A 102 -4.10 -2.01 8.02
N SER A 103 -3.84 -3.13 7.37
CA SER A 103 -2.86 -4.10 7.83
C SER A 103 -2.35 -4.91 6.65
N GLY A 104 -1.08 -5.26 6.68
CA GLY A 104 -0.51 -6.07 5.62
C GLY A 104 0.60 -6.99 6.09
N LEU A 105 0.92 -7.91 5.20
CA LEU A 105 1.92 -8.94 5.33
C LEU A 105 2.75 -8.96 4.05
N GLU A 106 4.06 -8.88 4.20
CA GLU A 106 5.02 -8.95 3.12
C GLU A 106 5.98 -10.11 3.37
N PHE A 107 6.30 -10.82 2.30
CA PHE A 107 7.29 -11.89 2.25
C PHE A 107 8.27 -11.60 1.12
N PHE A 108 9.56 -11.56 1.44
CA PHE A 108 10.65 -11.46 0.47
C PHE A 108 11.65 -12.57 0.71
N SER A 109 11.77 -13.52 -0.22
CA SER A 109 12.76 -14.57 -0.10
C SER A 109 14.16 -13.97 -0.24
N PRO A 110 15.16 -14.50 0.48
CA PRO A 110 16.55 -14.29 0.11
C PRO A 110 16.73 -14.66 -1.36
N ALA A 111 17.57 -13.90 -2.07
CA ALA A 111 17.92 -14.24 -3.44
C ALA A 111 18.76 -15.52 -3.39
N SER A 112 18.13 -16.66 -3.66
CA SER A 112 18.74 -18.00 -3.58
C SER A 112 18.83 -18.67 -4.94
N LEU A 113 18.15 -18.12 -5.94
CA LEU A 113 18.14 -18.63 -7.30
C LEU A 113 19.06 -17.79 -8.20
N TRP A 114 19.46 -18.37 -9.34
CA TRP A 114 20.28 -17.70 -10.36
C TRP A 114 21.55 -17.04 -9.80
N ARG A 115 22.38 -17.82 -9.08
CA ARG A 115 23.60 -17.32 -8.41
C ARG A 115 23.32 -16.20 -7.41
N GLY A 116 22.21 -16.29 -6.69
CA GLY A 116 21.82 -15.33 -5.67
C GLY A 116 21.28 -14.00 -6.22
N ARG A 117 20.78 -14.00 -7.46
CA ARG A 117 20.21 -12.81 -8.12
C ARG A 117 18.69 -12.86 -8.25
N MET A 118 18.07 -14.00 -7.97
CA MET A 118 16.61 -14.14 -8.09
C MET A 118 16.02 -14.68 -6.79
N GLY A 119 14.89 -14.10 -6.39
CA GLY A 119 14.08 -14.49 -5.26
C GLY A 119 12.59 -14.41 -5.60
N TRP A 120 11.77 -14.68 -4.61
CA TRP A 120 10.31 -14.57 -4.67
C TRP A 120 9.85 -13.46 -3.75
N TYR A 121 8.73 -12.86 -4.09
CA TYR A 121 8.02 -12.00 -3.15
C TYR A 121 6.52 -12.29 -3.18
N ALA A 122 5.88 -12.04 -2.05
CA ALA A 122 4.44 -12.03 -1.92
C ALA A 122 4.04 -10.95 -0.93
N ALA A 123 2.95 -10.24 -1.20
CA ALA A 123 2.41 -9.22 -0.33
C ALA A 123 0.89 -9.32 -0.28
N MET A 124 0.33 -8.99 0.86
CA MET A 124 -1.10 -8.85 1.07
C MET A 124 -1.34 -7.58 1.85
N ASP A 125 -2.28 -6.76 1.39
CA ASP A 125 -2.79 -5.59 2.10
C ASP A 125 -4.29 -5.71 2.29
N LEU A 126 -4.73 -5.37 3.49
CA LEU A 126 -6.10 -5.40 3.93
C LEU A 126 -6.45 -4.03 4.48
N GLN A 127 -7.52 -3.44 3.98
CA GLN A 127 -7.94 -2.11 4.37
C GLN A 127 -9.43 -2.10 4.67
N SER A 128 -9.84 -1.31 5.65
CA SER A 128 -11.24 -1.16 5.99
C SER A 128 -11.53 0.28 6.43
N TRP A 129 -12.65 0.80 5.93
CA TRP A 129 -13.04 2.19 6.12
C TRP A 129 -14.40 2.28 6.79
N GLU A 130 -14.53 3.17 7.76
CA GLU A 130 -15.80 3.43 8.44
C GLU A 130 -16.87 3.92 7.45
N GLU A 131 -16.48 4.74 6.47
CA GLU A 131 -17.39 5.31 5.45
C GLU A 131 -17.99 4.25 4.51
N ARG A 132 -17.45 3.03 4.57
CA ARG A 132 -17.90 1.86 3.81
C ARG A 132 -18.44 0.77 4.74
N ASP A 133 -18.91 1.15 5.92
CA ASP A 133 -19.45 0.26 6.94
C ASP A 133 -18.46 -0.86 7.31
N TRP A 134 -17.17 -0.51 7.38
CA TRP A 134 -16.06 -1.41 7.70
C TRP A 134 -15.90 -2.62 6.76
N ARG A 135 -16.42 -2.51 5.53
CA ARG A 135 -16.16 -3.49 4.49
C ARG A 135 -14.65 -3.65 4.28
N LEU A 136 -14.23 -4.91 4.18
CA LEU A 136 -12.85 -5.28 3.92
C LEU A 136 -12.53 -5.15 2.42
N ASP A 137 -11.52 -4.34 2.15
CA ASP A 137 -10.82 -4.22 0.88
C ASP A 137 -9.51 -5.01 0.97
N SER A 138 -9.13 -5.64 -0.14
CA SER A 138 -7.97 -6.53 -0.17
C SER A 138 -7.19 -6.36 -1.46
N ALA A 139 -5.86 -6.40 -1.33
CA ALA A 139 -4.93 -6.50 -2.44
C ALA A 139 -3.93 -7.62 -2.15
N PHE A 140 -3.63 -8.43 -3.16
CA PHE A 140 -2.64 -9.49 -3.09
C PHE A 140 -1.69 -9.35 -4.27
N GLN A 141 -0.39 -9.49 -4.01
CA GLN A 141 0.64 -9.43 -5.03
C GLN A 141 1.61 -10.58 -4.82
N ALA A 142 2.07 -11.21 -5.90
CA ALA A 142 3.12 -12.21 -5.82
C ALA A 142 3.93 -12.27 -7.11
N GLY A 143 5.22 -12.61 -7.00
CA GLY A 143 6.08 -12.65 -8.16
C GLY A 143 7.54 -12.96 -7.87
N LEU A 144 8.37 -12.62 -8.85
CA LEU A 144 9.81 -12.78 -8.86
C LEU A 144 10.49 -11.45 -8.54
N LEU A 145 11.52 -11.53 -7.71
CA LEU A 145 12.45 -10.45 -7.40
C LEU A 145 13.78 -10.73 -8.11
N PHE A 146 14.28 -9.78 -8.88
CA PHE A 146 15.59 -9.84 -9.53
C PHE A 146 16.49 -8.75 -8.96
N ARG A 147 17.57 -9.16 -8.33
CA ARG A 147 18.56 -8.25 -7.75
C ARG A 147 19.69 -8.01 -8.72
N THR A 148 19.96 -6.74 -9.00
CA THR A 148 21.15 -6.29 -9.72
C THR A 148 22.05 -5.50 -8.78
N THR A 149 23.24 -5.09 -9.23
CA THR A 149 24.18 -4.34 -8.39
C THR A 149 23.68 -2.94 -8.02
N SER A 150 22.72 -2.39 -8.76
CA SER A 150 22.24 -1.02 -8.59
C SER A 150 20.74 -0.87 -8.41
N ARG A 151 19.94 -1.89 -8.75
CA ARG A 151 18.47 -1.84 -8.73
C ARG A 151 17.86 -3.22 -8.49
N ASP A 152 16.72 -3.23 -7.82
CA ASP A 152 15.91 -4.43 -7.68
C ASP A 152 14.70 -4.34 -8.61
N TRP A 153 14.39 -5.43 -9.30
CA TRP A 153 13.28 -5.51 -10.23
C TRP A 153 12.28 -6.53 -9.71
N ARG A 154 11.00 -6.15 -9.66
CA ARG A 154 9.92 -7.07 -9.32
C ARG A 154 9.05 -7.28 -10.53
N PHE A 155 8.78 -8.54 -10.83
CA PHE A 155 7.81 -8.93 -11.85
C PHE A 155 6.77 -9.84 -11.22
N GLY A 156 5.50 -9.57 -11.42
CA GLY A 156 4.47 -10.28 -10.66
C GLY A 156 3.05 -10.03 -11.12
N ILE A 157 2.15 -10.69 -10.42
CA ILE A 157 0.71 -10.60 -10.59
C ILE A 157 0.17 -9.88 -9.35
N GLU A 158 -0.80 -9.00 -9.57
CA GLU A 158 -1.56 -8.36 -8.52
C GLU A 158 -3.05 -8.65 -8.72
N HIS A 159 -3.75 -8.94 -7.63
CA HIS A 159 -5.19 -9.08 -7.59
C HIS A 159 -5.75 -8.14 -6.53
N VAL A 160 -6.65 -7.25 -6.96
CA VAL A 160 -7.29 -6.27 -6.07
C VAL A 160 -8.78 -6.53 -6.05
N ASN A 161 -9.37 -6.44 -4.87
CA ASN A 161 -10.81 -6.47 -4.64
C ASN A 161 -11.13 -5.47 -3.53
N GLY A 162 -11.48 -4.24 -3.92
CA GLY A 162 -11.72 -3.18 -2.95
C GLY A 162 -12.10 -1.84 -3.55
N ARG A 163 -11.92 -0.79 -2.74
CA ARG A 163 -12.17 0.60 -3.13
C ARG A 163 -11.29 1.00 -4.33
N PRO A 164 -11.84 1.72 -5.33
CA PRO A 164 -11.02 2.36 -6.35
C PRO A 164 -10.06 3.40 -5.73
N PRO A 165 -8.82 3.51 -6.21
CA PRO A 165 -7.88 4.54 -5.74
C PRO A 165 -8.36 5.95 -6.04
N MET A 166 -9.23 6.12 -7.04
CA MET A 166 -9.92 7.38 -7.26
C MET A 166 -10.92 7.63 -6.12
N GLY A 167 -10.58 8.59 -5.25
CA GLY A 167 -11.38 8.92 -4.07
C GLY A 167 -12.83 9.31 -4.38
N GLU A 168 -13.11 9.75 -5.61
CA GLU A 168 -14.44 10.15 -6.09
C GLU A 168 -15.42 8.97 -6.22
N PHE A 169 -14.91 7.73 -6.30
CA PHE A 169 -15.68 6.48 -6.42
C PHE A 169 -15.58 5.60 -5.18
N PHE A 170 -15.32 6.20 -4.01
CA PHE A 170 -15.03 5.47 -2.77
C PHE A 170 -16.14 4.52 -2.29
N ARG A 171 -17.38 4.69 -2.75
CA ARG A 171 -18.49 3.81 -2.40
C ARG A 171 -18.50 2.53 -3.23
N ASP A 172 -17.89 2.57 -4.41
CA ASP A 172 -17.87 1.44 -5.33
C ASP A 172 -16.83 0.41 -4.92
N THR A 173 -17.00 -0.81 -5.40
CA THR A 173 -15.98 -1.86 -5.29
C THR A 173 -15.60 -2.27 -6.68
N GLU A 174 -14.30 -2.34 -6.91
CA GLU A 174 -13.73 -2.83 -8.15
C GLU A 174 -12.86 -4.05 -7.86
N ARG A 175 -12.83 -4.94 -8.85
CA ARG A 175 -12.01 -6.13 -8.84
C ARG A 175 -11.25 -6.22 -10.15
N TRP A 176 -9.94 -6.35 -10.07
CA TRP A 176 -9.10 -6.53 -11.25
C TRP A 176 -7.91 -7.42 -10.93
N THR A 177 -7.27 -7.90 -11.98
CA THR A 177 -6.03 -8.65 -11.93
C THR A 177 -5.09 -8.07 -12.97
N SER A 178 -3.88 -7.77 -12.56
CA SER A 178 -2.88 -7.10 -13.37
C SER A 178 -1.57 -7.88 -13.34
N PHE A 179 -0.77 -7.69 -14.38
CA PHE A 179 0.64 -8.07 -14.40
C PHE A 179 1.44 -6.78 -14.32
N GLY A 180 2.48 -6.76 -13.49
CA GLY A 180 3.28 -5.57 -13.29
C GLY A 180 4.77 -5.85 -13.33
N LEU A 181 5.49 -4.78 -13.63
CA LEU A 181 6.94 -4.67 -13.54
C LEU A 181 7.23 -3.44 -12.68
N TRP A 182 7.87 -3.66 -11.54
CA TRP A 182 8.26 -2.61 -10.60
C TRP A 182 9.78 -2.53 -10.53
N ILE A 183 10.30 -1.33 -10.28
CA ILE A 183 11.73 -1.06 -10.13
C ILE A 183 11.92 -0.38 -8.79
N ASP A 184 12.65 -1.04 -7.92
CA ASP A 184 13.09 -0.50 -6.64
C ASP A 184 14.45 0.18 -6.89
N LEU A 185 14.48 1.50 -6.65
CA LEU A 185 15.61 2.39 -6.94
C LEU A 185 16.67 2.42 -5.83
#